data_AF-M0C0T6-F1
#
_entry.id   AF-M0C0T6-F1
#
_cell.length_a   1.000
_cell.length_b   1.000
_cell.length_c   1.000
_cell.angle_alpha   90.00
_cell.angle_beta   90.00
_cell.angle_gamma   90.00
#
_symmetry.space_group_name_H-M   'P 1'
#
loop_
_entity.id
_entity.type
_entity.pdbx_description
1 polymer ?
#
loop_
_entity_poly.entity_id
_entity_poly.type
_entity_poly.pdbx_seq_one_letter_code
_entity_poly.pdbx_strand_id
1 'polypeptide(L)' 'MTSITVDPLNPRVLARNYDYAQKNVRVLAMWYGCDIERMLELLAANDIELSRNDRIQFGAEYRSLQRKRSA' A
#
# COMPACT_ATOMS: atom_id res chain seq x y z
N MET A 1 -29.77 -1.49 -11.43
CA MET A 1 -28.60 -1.83 -10.58
C MET A 1 -27.64 -0.67 -10.63
N THR A 2 -27.58 0.15 -9.58
CA THR A 2 -26.57 1.21 -9.47
C THR A 2 -25.22 0.53 -9.20
N SER A 3 -24.29 0.62 -10.15
CA SER A 3 -22.91 0.18 -9.92
C SER A 3 -22.35 1.03 -8.78
N ILE A 4 -21.97 0.39 -7.67
CA ILE A 4 -21.24 1.06 -6.59
C ILE A 4 -19.81 1.21 -7.10
N THR A 5 -19.43 2.41 -7.53
CA THR A 5 -18.05 2.72 -7.86
C THR A 5 -17.25 2.84 -6.55
N VAL A 6 -16.40 1.85 -6.29
CA VAL A 6 -15.46 1.87 -5.16
C VAL A 6 -14.13 2.43 -5.65
N ASP A 7 -13.65 3.52 -5.04
CA ASP A 7 -12.31 4.03 -5.29
C ASP A 7 -11.28 3.10 -4.62
N PRO A 8 -10.43 2.40 -5.41
CA PRO A 8 -9.43 1.50 -4.85
C PRO A 8 -8.31 2.25 -4.09
N LEU A 9 -8.12 3.55 -4.36
CA LEU A 9 -7.12 4.37 -3.68
C LEU A 9 -7.66 5.04 -2.41
N ASN A 10 -8.95 4.84 -2.09
CA ASN A 10 -9.47 5.23 -0.79
C ASN A 10 -8.64 4.54 0.32
N PRO A 11 -8.13 5.28 1.33
CA PRO A 11 -7.22 4.71 2.33
C PRO A 11 -7.77 3.45 3.02
N ARG A 12 -9.08 3.41 3.29
CA ARG A 12 -9.73 2.26 3.94
C ARG A 12 -9.82 1.05 3.01
N VAL A 13 -10.08 1.29 1.73
CA VAL A 13 -10.12 0.24 0.69
C VAL A 13 -8.72 -0.29 0.45
N LEU A 14 -7.72 0.59 0.33
CA LEU A 14 -6.33 0.20 0.16
C LEU A 14 -5.83 -0.65 1.34
N ALA A 15 -6.09 -0.22 2.58
CA ALA A 15 -5.71 -0.99 3.77
C ALA A 15 -6.38 -2.37 3.80
N ARG A 16 -7.68 -2.44 3.47
CA ARG A 16 -8.42 -3.70 3.40
C ARG A 16 -7.92 -4.62 2.30
N ASN A 17 -7.57 -4.06 1.15
CA ASN A 17 -6.99 -4.81 0.04
C ASN A 17 -5.59 -5.33 0.40
N TYR A 18 -4.81 -4.57 1.19
CA TYR A 18 -3.55 -5.06 1.74
C TYR A 18 -3.77 -6.24 2.70
N ASP A 19 -4.78 -6.17 3.57
CA ASP A 19 -5.16 -7.32 4.42
C ASP A 19 -5.58 -8.54 3.59
N TYR A 20 -6.37 -8.35 2.52
CA TYR A 20 -6.77 -9.43 1.60
C TYR A 20 -5.59 -10.01 0.83
N ALA A 21 -4.60 -9.19 0.49
CA ALA A 21 -3.31 -9.63 -0.05
C ALA A 21 -2.41 -10.31 1.01
N GLN A 22 -2.97 -10.68 2.17
CA GLN A 22 -2.26 -11.28 3.30
C GLN A 22 -1.10 -10.42 3.81
N LYS A 23 -1.25 -9.09 3.70
CA LYS A 23 -0.22 -8.08 3.98
C LYS A 23 1.11 -8.36 3.27
N ASN A 24 1.02 -8.61 1.96
CA ASN A 24 2.15 -8.79 1.05
C ASN A 24 2.12 -7.72 -0.06
N VAL A 25 3.10 -6.81 -0.03
CA VAL A 25 3.22 -5.69 -0.99
C VAL A 25 3.31 -6.18 -2.44
N ARG A 26 3.99 -7.30 -2.71
CA ARG A 26 4.14 -7.81 -4.09
C ARG A 26 2.81 -8.27 -4.66
N VAL A 27 2.01 -8.98 -3.86
CA VAL A 27 0.66 -9.42 -4.27
C VAL A 27 -0.24 -8.22 -4.47
N LEU A 28 -0.19 -7.24 -3.55
CA LEU A 28 -1.00 -6.03 -3.67
C LEU A 28 -0.64 -5.21 -4.92
N ALA A 29 0.65 -5.01 -5.19
CA ALA A 29 1.15 -4.31 -6.38
C ALA A 29 0.66 -4.99 -7.66
N MET A 30 0.74 -6.33 -7.71
CA MET A 30 0.20 -7.12 -8.83
C MET A 30 -1.31 -6.89 -9.03
N TRP A 31 -2.11 -6.87 -7.96
CA TRP A 31 -3.56 -6.63 -8.06
C TRP A 31 -3.91 -5.22 -8.56
N TYR A 32 -3.10 -4.22 -8.19
CA TYR A 32 -3.28 -2.84 -8.60
C TYR A 32 -2.62 -2.52 -9.95
N GLY A 33 -1.90 -3.49 -10.54
CA GLY A 33 -1.22 -3.30 -11.81
C GLY A 33 -0.10 -2.27 -11.77
N CYS A 34 0.57 -2.11 -10.61
CA CYS A 34 1.69 -1.21 -10.44
C CYS A 34 2.95 -1.95 -9.96
N ASP A 35 4.10 -1.27 -9.98
CA ASP A 35 5.32 -1.79 -9.38
C ASP A 35 5.30 -1.70 -7.84
N ILE A 36 6.33 -2.28 -7.22
CA ILE A 36 6.48 -2.34 -5.77
C ILE A 36 6.73 -0.95 -5.18
N GLU A 37 7.57 -0.14 -5.82
CA GLU A 37 7.91 1.22 -5.36
C GLU A 37 6.64 2.07 -5.28
N ARG A 38 5.83 2.06 -6.34
CA ARG A 38 4.54 2.75 -6.39
C ARG A 38 3.57 2.27 -5.32
N MET A 39 3.55 0.97 -5.03
CA MET A 39 2.70 0.45 -3.94
C MET A 39 3.20 0.90 -2.57
N LEU A 40 4.52 0.92 -2.35
CA LEU A 40 5.11 1.43 -1.11
C LEU A 40 4.80 2.93 -0.93
N GLU A 41 4.86 3.72 -1.99
CA GLU A 41 4.43 5.12 -1.99
C GLU A 41 2.97 5.26 -1.58
N LEU A 42 2.07 4.45 -2.15
CA LEU A 42 0.64 4.50 -1.82
C LEU A 42 0.38 4.12 -0.36
N LEU A 43 1.03 3.07 0.15
CA LEU A 43 0.90 2.68 1.56
C LEU A 43 1.45 3.76 2.49
N ALA A 44 2.62 4.33 2.16
CA ALA A 44 3.23 5.43 2.92
C ALA A 44 2.42 6.72 2.84
N ALA A 45 1.79 6.99 1.70
CA ALA A 45 0.92 8.14 1.48
C ALA A 45 -0.33 8.10 2.38
N ASN A 46 -0.78 6.91 2.72
CA ASN A 46 -2.01 6.65 3.47
C ASN A 46 -1.74 6.18 4.91
N ASP A 47 -0.49 6.26 5.39
CA ASP A 47 -0.06 5.84 6.73
C ASP A 47 -0.44 4.38 7.07
N ILE A 48 -0.41 3.50 6.07
CA ILE A 48 -0.73 2.08 6.22
C ILE A 48 0.53 1.32 6.63
N GLU A 49 0.58 0.89 7.90
CA GLU A 49 1.74 0.17 8.43
C GLU A 49 2.02 -1.14 7.67
N LEU A 50 3.26 -1.28 7.20
CA LEU A 50 3.75 -2.54 6.61
C LEU A 50 3.70 -3.68 7.62
N SER A 51 3.42 -4.90 7.16
CA SER A 51 3.56 -6.11 7.98
C SER A 51 5.01 -6.33 8.43
N ARG A 52 5.24 -7.19 9.43
CA ARG A 52 6.60 -7.54 9.86
C ARG A 52 7.47 -8.04 8.69
N ASN A 53 6.91 -8.88 7.81
CA ASN A 53 7.64 -9.44 6.68
C ASN A 53 7.99 -8.37 5.65
N ASP A 54 7.04 -7.51 5.30
CA ASP A 54 7.28 -6.42 4.36
C ASP A 54 8.19 -5.35 4.96
N ARG A 55 8.17 -5.11 6.28
CA ARG A 55 9.13 -4.22 6.94
C ARG A 55 10.56 -4.74 6.83
N ILE A 56 10.78 -6.05 6.94
CA ILE A 56 12.12 -6.65 6.80
C ILE A 56 12.65 -6.41 5.38
N GLN A 57 11.80 -6.51 4.36
CA GLN A 57 12.22 -6.39 2.97
C GLN A 57 12.26 -4.95 2.46
N PHE A 58 11.27 -4.13 2.83
CA PHE A 58 11.01 -2.82 2.23
C PHE A 58 11.00 -1.66 3.24
N GLY A 59 11.19 -1.94 4.53
CA GLY A 59 11.00 -0.93 5.58
C GLY A 59 11.95 0.27 5.50
N ALA A 60 13.14 0.11 4.92
CA ALA A 60 14.07 1.23 4.72
C ALA A 60 13.55 2.23 3.67
N GLU A 61 13.10 1.72 2.53
CA GLU A 61 12.49 2.50 1.45
C GLU A 61 11.20 3.16 1.92
N TYR A 62 10.30 2.39 2.54
CA TYR A 62 9.04 2.88 3.10
C TYR A 62 9.23 4.07 4.06
N ARG A 63 10.19 3.97 5.00
CA ARG A 63 10.51 5.09 5.92
C ARG A 63 11.11 6.29 5.20
N SER A 64 11.87 6.08 4.13
CA SER A 64 12.38 7.17 3.29
C SER A 64 11.23 7.94 2.64
N LEU A 65 10.26 7.22 2.08
CA LEU A 65 9.05 7.78 1.46
C LEU A 65 8.19 8.56 2.46
N GLN A 66 8.00 8.04 3.67
CA GLN A 66 7.30 8.77 4.73
C GLN A 66 8.00 10.10 5.08
N ARG A 67 9.33 10.09 5.23
CA ARG A 67 10.09 11.31 5.56
C ARG A 67 10.04 12.37 4.45
N LYS A 68 10.07 11.96 3.17
CA LYS A 68 9.95 12.89 2.04
C LYS A 68 8.61 13.64 2.02
N ARG A 69 7.55 13.07 2.60
CA ARG A 69 6.24 13.74 2.72
C ARG A 69 6.12 14.68 3.91
N SER A 70 6.91 14.45 4.96
CA SER A 70 6.88 15.27 6.17
C SER A 70 7.79 16.51 6.09
N ALA A 71 8.54 16.66 5.01
CA ALA A 71 9.41 17.80 4.71
C ALA A 71 8.70 18.76 3.75
#